data_AF-A0A950P175-F1
#
_entry.id   AF-A0A950P175-F1
#
_cell.length_a   1.000
_cell.length_b   1.000
_cell.length_c   1.000
_cell.angle_alpha   90.00
_cell.angle_beta   90.00
_cell.angle_gamma   90.00
#
_symmetry.space_group_name_H-M   'P 1'
#
loop_
_entity.id
_entity.type
_entity.pdbx_description
1 polymer ?
#
loop_
_entity_poly.entity_id
_entity_poly.type
_entity_poly.pdbx_seq_one_letter_code
_entity_poly.pdbx_strand_id
1 'polypeptide(L)' 'MVLIGVAPAYAAPKAEQDSQAVAIGTGGAVASMDRYASQAGIDVLKRGGNAIDAAVATGSAMGVSVPFVAGPG' A
#
# COMPACT_ATOMS: atom_id res chain seq x y z
N MET A 1 -26.94 -24.64 25.67
CA MET A 1 -26.23 -24.24 24.43
C MET A 1 -26.95 -23.03 23.84
N VAL A 2 -26.41 -21.82 24.00
CA VAL A 2 -26.94 -20.62 23.35
C VAL A 2 -26.14 -20.41 22.07
N LEU A 3 -26.82 -20.42 20.92
CA LEU A 3 -26.23 -20.05 19.62
C LEU A 3 -25.92 -18.55 19.63
N ILE A 4 -24.64 -18.19 19.41
CA ILE A 4 -24.25 -16.81 19.09
C ILE A 4 -24.52 -16.62 17.60
N GLY A 5 -25.51 -15.78 17.28
CA GLY A 5 -25.76 -15.31 15.92
C GLY A 5 -24.70 -14.27 15.52
N VAL A 6 -24.00 -14.50 14.42
CA VAL A 6 -23.12 -13.51 13.80
C VAL A 6 -24.01 -12.50 13.05
N ALA A 7 -24.06 -11.26 13.54
CA ALA A 7 -24.70 -10.16 12.82
C ALA A 7 -23.87 -9.78 11.58
N PRO A 8 -24.50 -9.45 10.43
CA PRO A 8 -23.76 -8.98 9.27
C PRO A 8 -23.15 -7.61 9.57
N ALA A 9 -21.88 -7.43 9.22
CA ALA A 9 -21.22 -6.13 9.29
C ALA A 9 -21.95 -5.14 8.35
N TYR A 10 -22.57 -4.11 8.91
CA TYR A 10 -23.22 -3.06 8.14
C TYR A 10 -22.14 -2.21 7.47
N ALA A 11 -21.95 -2.37 6.16
CA ALA A 11 -21.10 -1.50 5.37
C ALA A 11 -21.79 -0.13 5.26
N ALA A 12 -21.21 0.90 5.89
CA ALA A 12 -21.67 2.27 5.74
C ALA A 12 -21.63 2.67 4.24
N PRO A 13 -22.60 3.46 3.76
CA PRO A 13 -22.60 3.92 2.38
C PRO A 13 -21.32 4.73 2.13
N LYS A 14 -20.55 4.33 1.12
CA LYS A 14 -19.37 5.08 0.66
C LYS A 14 -19.89 6.43 0.14
N ALA A 15 -19.58 7.51 0.85
CA ALA A 15 -19.84 8.85 0.35
C ALA A 15 -19.19 8.98 -1.03
N GLU A 16 -19.96 9.41 -2.03
CA GLU A 16 -19.50 9.70 -3.38
C GLU A 16 -18.60 10.94 -3.33
N GLN A 17 -17.37 10.77 -2.83
CA GLN A 17 -16.34 11.78 -2.91
C GLN A 17 -15.83 11.77 -4.35
N ASP A 18 -15.95 12.89 -5.06
CA ASP A 18 -15.36 13.08 -6.38
C ASP A 18 -13.84 12.88 -6.27
N SER A 19 -13.40 11.64 -6.53
CA SER A 19 -12.05 11.19 -6.24
C SER A 19 -11.24 11.33 -7.53
N GLN A 20 -10.65 12.52 -7.71
CA GLN A 20 -9.66 12.69 -8.77
C GLN A 20 -8.44 11.81 -8.51
N ALA A 21 -8.03 11.06 -9.52
CA ALA A 21 -6.80 10.30 -9.47
C ALA A 21 -5.59 11.24 -9.38
N VAL A 22 -4.84 11.15 -8.27
CA VAL A 22 -3.61 11.94 -8.04
C VAL A 22 -2.37 11.34 -8.72
N ALA A 23 -2.48 10.11 -9.20
CA ALA A 23 -1.47 9.42 -9.99
C ALA A 23 -2.15 8.42 -10.95
N ILE A 24 -1.63 8.32 -12.18
CA ILE A 24 -2.12 7.42 -13.22
C ILE A 24 -0.95 6.69 -13.87
N GLY A 25 -1.16 5.45 -14.32
CA GLY A 25 -0.14 4.65 -14.98
C GLY A 25 -0.60 3.23 -15.27
N THR A 26 0.22 2.49 -16.01
CA THR A 26 0.04 1.07 -16.29
C THR A 26 1.24 0.29 -15.75
N GLY A 27 1.05 -1.00 -15.41
CA GLY A 27 2.11 -1.84 -14.84
C GLY A 27 2.21 -1.84 -13.31
N GLY A 28 1.30 -1.12 -12.63
CA GLY A 28 1.17 -1.11 -11.17
C GLY A 28 1.34 0.28 -10.56
N ALA A 29 1.12 0.37 -9.25
CA ALA A 29 1.23 1.61 -8.47
C ALA A 29 1.83 1.31 -7.10
N VAL A 30 2.55 2.30 -6.54
CA VAL A 30 3.13 2.25 -5.21
C VAL A 30 2.84 3.59 -4.54
N ALA A 31 2.41 3.55 -3.29
CA ALA A 31 2.20 4.73 -2.47
C ALA A 31 2.91 4.55 -1.13
N SER A 32 3.69 5.55 -0.73
CA SER A 32 4.25 5.67 0.61
C SER A 32 4.46 7.15 0.94
N MET A 33 4.74 7.45 2.21
CA MET A 33 5.04 8.82 2.66
C MET A 33 6.41 9.32 2.21
N ASP A 34 7.29 8.43 1.74
CA ASP A 34 8.61 8.78 1.21
C ASP A 34 8.62 8.64 -0.33
N ARG A 35 9.04 9.70 -1.01
CA ARG A 35 9.17 9.72 -2.47
C ARG A 35 10.19 8.69 -2.94
N TYR A 36 11.33 8.54 -2.26
CA TYR A 36 12.39 7.62 -2.68
C TYR A 36 11.99 6.16 -2.48
N ALA A 37 11.32 5.85 -1.36
CA ALA A 37 10.74 4.53 -1.16
C ALA A 37 9.67 4.17 -2.20
N SER A 38 8.77 5.11 -2.53
CA SER A 38 7.78 4.90 -3.58
C SER A 38 8.46 4.63 -4.93
N GLN A 39 9.52 5.37 -5.25
CA GLN A 39 10.29 5.16 -6.48
C GLN A 39 11.00 3.81 -6.50
N ALA A 40 11.56 3.34 -5.39
CA ALA A 40 12.19 2.03 -5.30
C ALA A 40 11.20 0.89 -5.59
N GLY A 41 9.98 0.97 -5.06
CA GLY A 41 8.92 0.01 -5.39
C GLY A 41 8.51 0.06 -6.87
N ILE A 42 8.37 1.26 -7.45
CA ILE A 42 8.08 1.43 -8.87
C ILE A 42 9.19 0.84 -9.74
N ASP A 43 10.46 1.01 -9.37
CA ASP A 43 11.59 0.47 -10.12
C ASP A 43 11.63 -1.06 -10.10
N VAL A 44 11.19 -1.69 -9.00
CA VAL A 44 11.03 -3.15 -8.94
C VAL A 44 9.90 -3.63 -9.83
N LEU A 45 8.73 -2.96 -9.84
CA LEU A 45 7.64 -3.27 -10.76
C LEU A 45 8.09 -3.15 -12.22
N LYS A 46 8.83 -2.10 -12.56
CA LYS A 46 9.40 -1.90 -13.91
C LYS A 46 10.40 -3.00 -14.31
N ARG A 47 11.06 -3.64 -13.35
CA ARG A 47 11.98 -4.76 -13.57
C ARG A 47 11.28 -6.12 -13.62
N GLY A 48 9.95 -6.15 -13.54
CA GLY A 48 9.15 -7.37 -13.60
C GLY A 48 8.92 -8.05 -12.24
N GLY A 49 9.25 -7.38 -11.13
CA GLY A 49 8.87 -7.84 -9.80
C GLY A 49 7.36 -7.76 -9.59
N ASN A 50 6.84 -8.61 -8.71
CA ASN A 50 5.42 -8.61 -8.35
C ASN A 50 5.12 -7.55 -7.25
N ALA A 51 3.86 -7.49 -6.80
CA ALA A 51 3.43 -6.55 -5.77
C ALA A 51 4.14 -6.76 -4.41
N ILE A 52 4.47 -8.00 -4.04
CA ILE A 52 5.21 -8.32 -2.83
C ILE A 52 6.67 -7.88 -2.94
N ASP A 53 7.32 -8.11 -4.08
CA ASP A 53 8.69 -7.65 -4.32
C ASP A 53 8.77 -6.12 -4.22
N ALA A 54 7.80 -5.42 -4.80
CA ALA A 54 7.69 -3.96 -4.72
C ALA A 54 7.44 -3.47 -3.29
N ALA A 55 6.61 -4.17 -2.51
CA ALA A 55 6.36 -3.85 -1.11
C ALA A 55 7.63 -4.05 -0.25
N VAL A 56 8.37 -5.14 -0.45
CA VAL A 56 9.64 -5.40 0.24
C VAL A 56 10.68 -4.33 -0.09
N ALA A 57 10.81 -3.94 -1.36
CA ALA A 57 11.72 -2.87 -1.77
C ALA A 57 11.33 -1.51 -1.18
N THR A 58 10.04 -1.17 -1.19
CA THR A 58 9.51 0.06 -0.58
C THR A 58 9.79 0.09 0.92
N GLY A 59 9.46 -0.99 1.63
CA GLY A 59 9.71 -1.12 3.07
C GLY A 59 11.19 -1.06 3.43
N SER A 60 12.05 -1.73 2.66
CA SER A 60 13.50 -1.70 2.86
C SER A 60 14.08 -0.29 2.65
N ALA A 61 13.61 0.43 1.62
CA ALA A 61 14.03 1.80 1.37
C ALA A 61 13.57 2.75 2.49
N MET A 62 12.32 2.60 2.97
CA MET A 62 11.83 3.34 4.14
C MET A 62 12.64 3.04 5.40
N GLY A 63 13.10 1.79 5.57
CA GLY A 63 14.01 1.41 6.66
C GLY A 63 15.28 2.27 6.73
N VAL A 64 15.69 2.86 5.60
CA VAL A 64 16.85 3.75 5.51
C VAL A 64 16.44 5.22 5.58
N SER A 65 15.41 5.63 4.84
CA SER A 65 15.04 7.05 4.71
C SER A 65 14.17 7.58 5.84
N VAL A 66 13.41 6.71 6.52
CA VAL A 66 12.47 7.03 7.61
C VAL A 66 12.62 6.02 8.77
N PRO A 67 13.81 5.93 9.39
CA PRO A 67 14.20 4.82 10.29
C PRO A 67 13.38 4.68 11.57
N PHE A 68 12.58 5.68 11.93
CA PHE A 68 11.68 5.63 13.09
C PHE A 68 10.31 5.03 12.77
N VAL A 69 10.02 4.79 11.49
CA VAL A 69 8.68 4.36 11.01
C VAL A 69 8.73 2.98 10.37
N ALA A 70 9.83 2.65 9.69
CA ALA A 70 10.08 1.33 9.15
C ALA A 70 11.53 0.94 9.44
N GLY A 71 11.79 -0.36 9.46
CA GLY A 71 13.11 -0.92 9.72
C GLY A 71 13.05 -2.45 9.77
N PRO A 72 14.20 -3.11 9.94
CA PRO A 72 14.25 -4.56 10.07
C PRO A 72 13.75 -5.10 11.44
N GLY A 73 13.30 -4.24 12.35
CA GLY A 73 12.96 -4.57 13.74
C GLY A 73 11.69 -3.91 14.22
#